data_AF-A0A1E3JZK3-F1
#
_entry.id   AF-A0A1E3JZK3-F1
#
_cell.length_a   1.000
_cell.length_b   1.000
_cell.length_c   1.000
_cell.angle_alpha   90.00
_cell.angle_beta   90.00
_cell.angle_gamma   90.00
#
_symmetry.space_group_name_H-M   'P 1'
#
loop_
_entity.id
_entity.type
_entity.pdbx_description
1 polymer ?
#
loop_
_entity_poly.entity_id
_entity_poly.type
_entity_poly.pdbx_seq_one_letter_code
_entity_poly.pdbx_strand_id
1 'polypeptide(L)'
;MGQWEIVEEKEYYDDLSTELELADDDDPPTLYKIGESFFHLPLRDARRQLKKDMKRYETDIEGLEARAEECEKGMKELKVHLYAKFGKQINLETTP
;
A
#
# COMPACT_ATOMS: atom_id res chain seq x y z
N MET A 1 -0.33 4.02 -12.44
CA MET A 1 -1.69 3.84 -11.89
C MET A 1 -1.68 3.36 -10.44
N GLY A 2 -0.83 2.41 -10.03
CA GLY A 2 -0.87 1.87 -8.65
C GLY A 2 -0.42 2.79 -7.50
N GLN A 3 0.44 3.79 -7.73
CA GLN A 3 0.86 4.71 -6.65
C GLN A 3 -0.26 5.65 -6.17
N TRP A 4 -1.24 5.98 -7.03
CA TRP A 4 -2.33 6.88 -6.67
C TRP A 4 -3.40 6.19 -5.83
N GLU A 5 -3.67 4.92 -6.11
CA GLU A 5 -4.66 4.10 -5.39
C GLU A 5 -4.22 3.84 -3.93
N ILE A 6 -2.92 3.63 -3.70
CA ILE A 6 -2.37 3.45 -2.35
C ILE A 6 -2.45 4.74 -1.52
N VAL A 7 -2.21 5.90 -2.15
CA VAL A 7 -2.30 7.20 -1.48
C VAL A 7 -3.75 7.51 -1.10
N GLU A 8 -4.68 7.27 -2.02
CA GLU A 8 -6.12 7.47 -1.79
C GLU A 8 -6.66 6.52 -0.70
N GLU A 9 -6.24 5.25 -0.70
CA GLU A 9 -6.62 4.29 0.34
C GLU A 9 -6.02 4.67 1.70
N LYS A 10 -4.80 5.23 1.75
CA LYS A 10 -4.22 5.76 2.99
C LYS A 10 -4.99 6.96 3.53
N GLU A 11 -5.31 7.95 2.68
CA GLU A 11 -6.10 9.11 3.07
C GLU A 11 -7.47 8.69 3.62
N TYR A 12 -8.13 7.71 3.00
CA TYR A 12 -9.37 7.13 3.51
C TYR A 12 -9.24 6.58 4.94
N TYR A 13 -8.15 5.86 5.25
CA TYR A 13 -7.93 5.33 6.59
C TYR A 13 -7.56 6.41 7.62
N ASP A 14 -6.83 7.45 7.22
CA ASP A 14 -6.51 8.58 8.08
C ASP A 14 -7.78 9.40 8.44
N ASP A 15 -8.64 9.63 7.47
CA ASP A 15 -9.95 10.28 7.67
C ASP A 15 -10.85 9.43 8.59
N LEU A 16 -10.94 8.13 8.32
CA LEU A 16 -11.71 7.19 9.14
C LEU A 16 -11.17 7.09 10.57
N SER A 17 -9.85 7.19 10.75
CA SER A 17 -9.23 7.22 12.08
C SER A 17 -9.66 8.46 12.86
N THR A 18 -9.65 9.62 12.21
CA THR A 18 -10.09 10.87 12.81
C THR A 18 -11.57 10.81 13.21
N GLU A 19 -12.43 10.27 12.33
CA GLU A 19 -13.85 10.10 12.62
C GLU A 19 -14.09 9.18 13.82
N LEU A 20 -13.41 8.01 13.86
CA LEU A 20 -13.55 7.06 14.96
C LEU A 20 -12.98 7.58 16.28
N GLU A 21 -11.99 8.47 16.27
CA GLU A 21 -11.48 9.12 17.48
C GLU A 21 -12.45 10.14 18.07
N LEU A 22 -13.25 10.81 17.24
CA LEU A 22 -14.24 11.80 17.66
C LEU A 22 -15.55 11.17 18.17
N ALA A 23 -15.83 9.91 17.81
CA ALA A 23 -17.02 9.18 18.26
C ALA A 23 -16.97 8.84 19.76
N ASP A 24 -18.14 8.81 20.40
CA ASP A 24 -18.28 8.49 21.82
C ASP A 24 -18.35 6.97 22.02
N ASP A 25 -17.79 6.44 23.11
CA ASP A 25 -17.82 5.01 23.41
C ASP A 25 -19.26 4.49 23.68
N ASP A 26 -20.20 5.40 23.96
CA ASP A 26 -21.64 5.12 24.11
C ASP A 26 -22.43 5.16 22.78
N ASP A 27 -21.78 5.52 21.66
CA ASP A 27 -22.42 5.53 20.34
C ASP A 27 -22.78 4.10 19.86
N PRO A 28 -23.83 3.96 19.03
CA PRO A 28 -24.22 2.67 18.49
C PRO A 28 -23.09 2.03 17.66
N PRO A 29 -23.03 0.68 17.61
CA PRO A 29 -22.01 -0.03 16.85
C PRO A 29 -21.89 0.46 15.40
N THR A 30 -20.67 0.81 14.99
CA THR A 30 -20.38 1.29 13.64
C THR A 30 -20.34 0.12 12.66
N LEU A 31 -20.85 0.37 11.45
CA LEU A 31 -20.74 -0.59 10.34
C LEU A 31 -19.32 -0.53 9.75
N TYR A 32 -18.50 -1.53 10.05
CA TYR A 32 -17.09 -1.62 9.65
C TYR A 32 -16.90 -2.63 8.51
N LYS A 33 -16.10 -2.26 7.49
CA LYS A 33 -15.80 -3.12 6.33
C LYS A 33 -14.56 -3.99 6.59
N ILE A 34 -14.69 -5.30 6.41
CA ILE A 34 -13.57 -6.26 6.47
C ILE A 34 -13.60 -7.08 5.18
N GLY A 35 -12.58 -6.93 4.33
CA GLY A 35 -12.58 -7.50 2.99
C GLY A 35 -13.74 -6.95 2.16
N GLU A 36 -14.65 -7.82 1.73
CA GLU A 36 -15.84 -7.45 0.95
C GLU A 36 -17.14 -7.43 1.77
N SER A 37 -17.06 -7.63 3.10
CA SER A 37 -18.22 -7.74 3.98
C SER A 37 -18.25 -6.63 5.03
N PHE A 38 -19.45 -6.33 5.54
CA PHE A 38 -19.66 -5.33 6.58
C PHE A 38 -20.14 -5.97 7.88
N PHE A 39 -19.62 -5.51 9.01
CA PHE A 39 -19.94 -6.01 10.34
C PHE A 39 -20.23 -4.83 11.28
N HIS A 40 -21.21 -4.97 12.14
CA HIS A 40 -21.41 -4.02 13.23
C HIS A 40 -20.38 -4.30 14.33
N LEU A 41 -19.50 -3.35 14.59
CA LEU A 41 -18.48 -3.46 15.63
C LEU A 41 -18.70 -2.38 16.69
N PRO A 42 -18.57 -2.72 17.98
CA PRO A 42 -18.42 -1.72 19.02
C PRO A 42 -17.25 -0.79 18.69
N LEU A 43 -17.35 0.50 19.04
CA LEU A 43 -16.36 1.50 18.68
C LEU A 43 -14.92 1.12 19.08
N ARG A 44 -14.75 0.54 20.27
CA ARG A 44 -13.47 0.03 20.76
C ARG A 44 -12.87 -1.05 19.86
N ASP A 45 -13.70 -1.95 19.33
CA ASP A 45 -13.27 -3.00 18.43
C ASP A 45 -12.96 -2.46 17.04
N ALA A 46 -13.77 -1.51 16.54
CA ALA A 46 -13.51 -0.81 15.28
C ALA A 46 -12.16 -0.07 15.31
N ARG A 47 -11.89 0.72 16.35
CA ARG A 47 -10.59 1.40 16.55
C ARG A 47 -9.41 0.43 16.61
N ARG A 48 -9.58 -0.72 17.27
CA ARG A 48 -8.54 -1.77 17.34
C ARG A 48 -8.31 -2.41 15.97
N GLN A 49 -9.38 -2.65 15.23
CA GLN A 49 -9.30 -3.25 13.90
C GLN A 49 -8.61 -2.28 12.91
N LEU A 50 -9.00 -1.01 12.93
CA LEU A 50 -8.38 0.04 12.12
C LEU A 50 -6.86 0.12 12.32
N LYS A 51 -6.40 0.16 13.58
CA LYS A 51 -4.96 0.18 13.89
C LYS A 51 -4.21 -1.03 13.35
N LYS A 52 -4.84 -2.21 13.35
CA LYS A 52 -4.24 -3.42 12.77
C LYS A 52 -4.19 -3.35 11.26
N ASP A 53 -5.26 -2.85 10.63
CA ASP A 53 -5.34 -2.72 9.18
C ASP A 53 -4.30 -1.70 8.68
N MET A 54 -4.23 -0.50 9.28
CA MET A 54 -3.21 0.51 8.93
C MET A 54 -1.78 -0.05 9.01
N LYS A 55 -1.44 -0.74 10.12
CA LYS A 55 -0.11 -1.35 10.27
C LYS A 55 0.18 -2.43 9.22
N ARG A 56 -0.84 -3.22 8.83
CA ARG A 56 -0.71 -4.20 7.75
C ARG A 56 -0.39 -3.49 6.45
N TYR A 57 -1.16 -2.45 6.11
CA TYR A 57 -0.94 -1.68 4.89
C TYR A 57 0.44 -1.02 4.85
N GLU A 58 0.90 -0.41 5.93
CA GLU A 58 2.26 0.14 6.02
C GLU A 58 3.32 -0.93 5.69
N THR A 59 3.19 -2.12 6.31
CA THR A 59 4.12 -3.24 6.06
C THR A 59 4.07 -3.72 4.61
N ASP A 60 2.87 -3.83 4.03
CA ASP A 60 2.68 -4.29 2.66
C ASP A 60 3.24 -3.27 1.65
N ILE A 61 3.04 -1.97 1.90
CA ILE A 61 3.59 -0.88 1.09
C ILE A 61 5.12 -0.93 1.11
N GLU A 62 5.72 -0.96 2.30
CA GLU A 62 7.19 -1.04 2.45
C GLU A 62 7.76 -2.27 1.72
N GLY A 63 7.10 -3.42 1.83
CA GLY A 63 7.50 -4.64 1.14
C GLY A 63 7.39 -4.54 -0.39
N LEU A 64 6.34 -3.90 -0.91
CA LEU A 64 6.16 -3.67 -2.34
C LEU A 64 7.19 -2.69 -2.89
N GLU A 65 7.47 -1.61 -2.17
CA GLU A 65 8.50 -0.63 -2.54
C GLU A 65 9.89 -1.26 -2.60
N ALA A 66 10.26 -2.06 -1.59
CA ALA A 66 11.53 -2.78 -1.57
C ALA A 66 11.67 -3.74 -2.77
N ARG A 67 10.60 -4.47 -3.13
CA ARG A 67 10.60 -5.35 -4.30
C ARG A 67 10.69 -4.58 -5.61
N ALA A 68 10.04 -3.41 -5.70
CA ALA A 68 10.14 -2.54 -6.87
C ALA A 68 11.58 -2.05 -7.06
N GLU A 69 12.23 -1.60 -5.99
CA GLU A 69 13.63 -1.16 -6.01
C GLU A 69 14.58 -2.31 -6.39
N GLU A 70 14.40 -3.51 -5.83
CA GLU A 70 15.18 -4.69 -6.18
C GLU A 70 15.06 -5.01 -7.67
N CYS A 71 13.84 -4.97 -8.20
CA CYS A 71 13.56 -5.25 -9.60
C CYS A 71 14.20 -4.20 -10.52
N GLU A 72 14.13 -2.91 -10.16
CA GLU A 72 14.76 -1.83 -10.91
C GLU A 72 16.30 -1.96 -10.90
N LYS A 73 16.88 -2.29 -9.75
CA LYS A 73 18.31 -2.54 -9.61
C LYS A 73 18.74 -3.73 -10.46
N GLY A 74 18.03 -4.85 -10.37
CA GLY A 74 18.30 -6.04 -11.18
C GLY A 74 18.21 -5.76 -12.68
N MET A 75 17.25 -4.93 -13.11
CA MET A 75 17.13 -4.49 -14.50
C MET A 75 18.34 -3.66 -14.95
N LYS A 76 18.81 -2.71 -14.11
CA LYS A 76 20.00 -1.90 -14.40
C LYS A 76 21.25 -2.77 -14.53
N GLU A 77 21.47 -3.69 -13.58
CA GLU A 77 22.60 -4.62 -13.60
C GLU A 77 22.57 -5.52 -14.84
N LEU A 78 21.40 -6.07 -15.16
CA LEU A 78 21.21 -6.91 -16.35
C LEU A 78 21.50 -6.13 -17.64
N LYS A 79 21.04 -4.88 -17.75
CA LYS A 79 21.36 -4.02 -18.90
C LYS A 79 22.87 -3.84 -19.06
N VAL A 80 23.60 -3.59 -17.98
CA VAL A 80 25.07 -3.47 -18.02
C VAL A 80 25.72 -4.76 -18.53
N HIS A 81 25.31 -5.92 -18.00
CA HIS A 81 25.82 -7.21 -18.45
C HIS A 81 25.56 -7.48 -19.93
N LEU A 82 24.36 -7.15 -20.41
CA LEU A 82 23.99 -7.35 -21.82
C LEU A 82 24.75 -6.41 -22.74
N TYR A 83 24.88 -5.12 -22.42
CA TYR A 83 25.69 -4.20 -23.22
C TYR A 83 27.18 -4.54 -23.19
N ALA A 84 27.71 -5.04 -22.07
CA ALA A 84 29.09 -5.52 -22.01
C ALA A 84 29.33 -6.73 -22.93
N LYS A 85 28.34 -7.61 -23.09
CA LYS A 85 28.44 -8.82 -23.91
C LYS A 85 28.16 -8.58 -25.40
N PHE A 86 27.15 -7.79 -25.72
CA PHE A 86 26.62 -7.63 -27.08
C PHE A 86 26.96 -6.26 -27.69
N GLY A 87 27.41 -5.30 -26.89
CA GLY A 87 27.81 -3.97 -27.35
C GLY A 87 26.70 -3.27 -28.12
N LYS A 88 27.04 -2.73 -29.30
CA LYS A 88 26.12 -1.98 -30.17
C LYS A 88 25.17 -2.85 -31.00
N GLN A 89 25.20 -4.19 -30.84
CA GLN A 89 24.32 -5.10 -31.57
C GLN A 89 22.88 -5.15 -31.01
N ILE A 90 22.65 -4.55 -29.84
CA ILE A 90 21.35 -4.48 -29.17
C ILE A 90 21.08 -3.04 -28.72
N ASN A 91 19.79 -2.70 -28.49
CA ASN A 91 19.35 -1.46 -27.85
C ASN A 91 18.26 -1.80 -26.81
N LEU A 92 18.50 -1.44 -25.55
CA LEU A 92 17.65 -1.75 -24.40
C LEU A 92 17.12 -0.49 -23.70
N GLU A 93 17.24 0.67 -24.34
CA GLU A 93 16.69 1.92 -23.81
C GLU A 93 15.16 1.97 -23.98
N THR A 94 14.47 2.26 -22.89
CA THR A 94 13.03 2.53 -22.86
C THR A 94 12.86 4.04 -22.85
N THR A 95 12.58 4.63 -24.02
CA THR A 95 12.15 6.03 -24.14
C THR A 95 10.80 6.20 -23.41
N PRO A 96 10.55 7.32 -22.71
CA PRO A 96 9.26 7.58 -22.06
C PRO A 96 8.09 7.60 -23.05
#